data_AF-A0A9D8TT63-F1
#
_entry.id   AF-A0A9D8TT63-F1
#
_cell.length_a   1.000
_cell.length_b   1.000
_cell.length_c   1.000
_cell.angle_alpha   90.00
_cell.angle_beta   90.00
_cell.angle_gamma   90.00
#
_symmetry.space_group_name_H-M   'P 1'
#
loop_
_entity.id
_entity.type
_entity.pdbx_description
1 polymer ?
#
loop_
_entity_poly.entity_id
_entity_poly.type
_entity_poly.pdbx_seq_one_letter_code
_entity_poly.pdbx_strand_id
1 'polypeptide(L)'
;EDGEPCNLFEIFPAIAEENGWDLGEVAALAVRFAKRVTFGSYDWQISRNAIERNRRLGVSLSGIQDWFLSRFGSRAVVGWQDGKPVYNEKIAKALSDLYQSVKKADEEYSRILGCSPSRKLTTVKPSGTVAKLAGASEGMHFQWAKRFIQRIRFQDQDPLVAVLKECGYKVEPDIYNKHTMCVEFPVKPFGADLDTFASAGDVSASEQLATQAFLQRYWSDNAVSCTVTFRKEEEESLPSILSAYAGKIKSTSLLQYVDGGYAQMPKEAIGEEKYEAMQEAICADPEAAFGDAREEAQLEIVGQSDCAGGACPVR
;
A
#
# COMPACT_ATOMS: atom_id res chain seq x y z
N GLU A 1 -19.55 7.07 -11.15
CA GLU A 1 -20.46 7.77 -12.08
C GLU A 1 -19.71 8.92 -12.72
N ASP A 2 -20.26 9.58 -13.73
CA ASP A 2 -19.59 10.75 -14.30
C ASP A 2 -19.48 11.89 -13.26
N GLY A 3 -18.33 12.57 -13.25
CA GLY A 3 -18.03 13.65 -12.30
C GLY A 3 -17.90 13.26 -10.82
N GLU A 4 -17.97 11.97 -10.46
CA GLU A 4 -17.88 11.51 -9.06
C GLU A 4 -16.41 11.31 -8.62
N PRO A 5 -15.92 11.98 -7.55
CA PRO A 5 -14.55 11.80 -7.09
C PRO A 5 -14.35 10.50 -6.29
N CYS A 6 -13.10 10.06 -6.21
CA CYS A 6 -12.69 9.09 -5.19
C CYS A 6 -12.62 9.75 -3.81
N ASN A 7 -12.95 8.99 -2.77
CA ASN A 7 -12.88 9.45 -1.38
C ASN A 7 -12.33 8.33 -0.50
N LEU A 8 -11.02 8.33 -0.32
CA LEU A 8 -10.27 7.19 0.22
C LEU A 8 -9.77 7.47 1.63
N PHE A 9 -9.73 6.41 2.44
CA PHE A 9 -9.01 6.39 3.71
C PHE A 9 -8.33 5.03 3.83
N GLU A 10 -7.09 4.97 4.33
CA GLU A 10 -6.30 3.75 4.33
C GLU A 10 -6.08 3.23 5.75
N ILE A 11 -6.35 1.95 5.96
CA ILE A 11 -6.14 1.25 7.22
C ILE A 11 -5.02 0.22 6.98
N PHE A 12 -4.04 0.20 7.89
CA PHE A 12 -3.00 -0.83 7.97
C PHE A 12 -3.30 -1.74 9.18
N PRO A 13 -4.03 -2.85 9.00
CA PRO A 13 -4.58 -3.58 10.14
C PRO A 13 -3.51 -4.18 11.06
N ALA A 14 -2.40 -4.68 10.50
CA ALA A 14 -1.28 -5.21 11.29
C ALA A 14 -0.71 -4.15 12.24
N ILE A 15 -0.47 -2.94 11.72
CA ILE A 15 0.09 -1.82 12.49
C ILE A 15 -0.92 -1.33 13.53
N ALA A 16 -2.21 -1.23 13.16
CA ALA A 16 -3.25 -0.83 14.10
C ALA A 16 -3.35 -1.80 15.29
N GLU A 17 -3.34 -3.11 15.03
CA GLU A 17 -3.37 -4.14 16.08
C GLU A 17 -2.10 -4.14 16.92
N GLU A 18 -0.92 -3.98 16.32
CA GLU A 18 0.35 -3.86 17.03
C GLU A 18 0.37 -2.66 17.98
N ASN A 19 -0.28 -1.55 17.58
CA ASN A 19 -0.49 -0.37 18.41
C ASN A 19 -1.67 -0.51 19.40
N GLY A 20 -2.26 -1.70 19.52
CA GLY A 20 -3.30 -2.01 20.51
C GLY A 20 -4.71 -1.54 20.16
N TRP A 21 -4.97 -1.14 18.92
CA TRP A 21 -6.30 -0.67 18.49
C TRP A 21 -7.25 -1.81 18.15
N ASP A 22 -8.52 -1.64 18.49
CA ASP A 22 -9.61 -2.46 17.95
C ASP A 22 -9.91 -2.05 16.49
N LEU A 23 -9.87 -3.01 15.56
CA LEU A 23 -10.08 -2.71 14.14
C LEU A 23 -11.50 -2.21 13.84
N GLY A 24 -12.50 -2.58 14.65
CA GLY A 24 -13.87 -2.06 14.52
C GLY A 24 -13.94 -0.57 14.82
N GLU A 25 -13.23 -0.12 15.87
CA GLU A 25 -13.08 1.29 16.20
C GLU A 25 -12.31 2.05 15.10
N VAL A 26 -11.19 1.50 14.64
CA VAL A 26 -10.40 2.11 13.55
C VAL A 26 -11.25 2.26 12.28
N ALA A 27 -12.02 1.24 11.92
CA ALA A 27 -12.95 1.29 10.80
C ALA A 27 -14.03 2.36 11.00
N ALA A 28 -14.59 2.50 12.21
CA ALA A 28 -15.58 3.52 12.50
C ALA A 28 -14.99 4.94 12.37
N LEU A 29 -13.77 5.17 12.87
CA LEU A 29 -13.07 6.45 12.72
C LEU A 29 -12.77 6.76 11.26
N ALA A 30 -12.30 5.78 10.49
CA ALA A 30 -12.04 5.89 9.05
C ALA A 30 -13.31 6.29 8.28
N VAL A 31 -14.44 5.64 8.57
CA VAL A 31 -15.74 5.98 7.98
C VAL A 31 -16.14 7.41 8.31
N ARG A 32 -16.06 7.80 9.59
CA ARG A 32 -16.44 9.14 10.03
C ARG A 32 -15.57 10.20 9.35
N PHE A 33 -14.27 9.96 9.21
CA PHE A 33 -13.36 10.82 8.47
C PHE A 33 -13.79 10.96 7.01
N ALA A 34 -13.87 9.84 6.28
CA ALA A 34 -14.21 9.85 4.87
C ALA A 34 -15.61 10.45 4.62
N LYS A 35 -16.58 10.20 5.52
CA LYS A 35 -17.93 10.76 5.41
C LYS A 35 -17.90 12.29 5.47
N ARG A 36 -17.13 12.89 6.40
CA ARG A 36 -17.00 14.35 6.50
C ARG A 36 -16.38 14.98 5.27
N VAL A 37 -15.45 14.29 4.59
CA VAL A 37 -14.85 14.77 3.33
C VAL A 37 -15.92 14.99 2.24
N THR A 38 -17.02 14.23 2.27
CA THR A 38 -18.14 14.42 1.32
C THR A 38 -18.88 15.75 1.51
N PHE A 39 -18.69 16.45 2.63
CA PHE A 39 -19.30 17.76 2.93
C PHE A 39 -18.36 18.93 2.62
N GLY A 40 -17.18 18.66 2.04
CA GLY A 40 -16.29 19.71 1.55
C GLY A 40 -16.90 20.51 0.39
N SER A 41 -16.23 21.60 0.03
CA SER A 41 -16.57 22.40 -1.14
C SER A 41 -16.10 21.70 -2.42
N TYR A 42 -17.01 21.52 -3.38
CA TYR A 42 -16.70 20.97 -4.71
C TYR A 42 -17.17 21.96 -5.78
N ASP A 43 -16.29 22.30 -6.73
CA ASP A 43 -16.51 23.38 -7.71
C ASP A 43 -17.56 23.03 -8.76
N TRP A 44 -17.56 21.78 -9.21
CA TRP A 44 -18.39 21.32 -10.32
C TRP A 44 -19.75 20.84 -9.83
N GLN A 45 -20.83 21.37 -10.44
CA GLN A 45 -22.19 20.99 -10.09
C GLN A 45 -22.44 19.48 -10.27
N ILE A 46 -21.87 18.88 -11.32
CA ILE A 46 -21.98 17.43 -11.55
C ILE A 46 -21.39 16.62 -10.39
N SER A 47 -20.25 17.03 -9.86
CA SER A 47 -19.61 16.41 -8.69
C SER A 47 -20.46 16.59 -7.44
N ARG A 48 -20.94 17.81 -7.16
CA ARG A 48 -21.83 18.08 -6.02
C ARG A 48 -23.04 17.15 -6.03
N ASN A 49 -23.71 17.02 -7.18
CA ASN A 49 -24.88 16.16 -7.34
C ASN A 49 -24.55 14.68 -7.09
N ALA A 50 -23.44 14.18 -7.66
CA ALA A 50 -23.03 12.79 -7.48
C ALA A 50 -22.67 12.49 -6.01
N ILE A 51 -21.95 13.39 -5.36
CA ILE A 51 -21.49 13.27 -3.97
C ILE A 51 -22.68 13.32 -3.01
N GLU A 52 -23.62 14.25 -3.20
CA GLU A 52 -24.80 14.37 -2.36
C GLU A 52 -25.67 13.11 -2.45
N ARG A 53 -25.86 12.58 -3.66
CA ARG A 53 -26.65 11.36 -3.91
C ARG A 53 -25.99 10.11 -3.34
N ASN A 54 -24.71 9.90 -3.58
CA ASN A 54 -24.05 8.62 -3.31
C ASN A 54 -23.31 8.60 -1.98
N ARG A 55 -22.79 9.75 -1.53
CA ARG A 55 -21.89 9.87 -0.37
C ARG A 55 -20.79 8.81 -0.35
N ARG A 56 -20.27 8.40 -1.52
CA ARG A 56 -19.39 7.23 -1.67
C ARG A 56 -18.15 7.34 -0.77
N LEU A 57 -17.80 6.22 -0.15
CA LEU A 57 -16.54 6.04 0.57
C LEU A 57 -15.71 4.96 -0.12
N GLY A 58 -14.42 4.98 0.17
CA GLY A 58 -13.45 3.96 -0.18
C GLY A 58 -12.48 3.74 0.96
N VAL A 59 -12.99 3.17 2.06
CA VAL A 59 -12.14 2.67 3.15
C VAL A 59 -11.32 1.50 2.60
N SER A 60 -10.03 1.72 2.45
CA SER A 60 -9.07 0.81 1.87
C SER A 60 -8.32 0.04 2.95
N LEU A 61 -8.04 -1.23 2.69
CA LEU A 61 -7.02 -1.98 3.40
C LEU A 61 -5.72 -1.95 2.62
N SER A 62 -4.61 -1.88 3.35
CA SER A 62 -3.24 -1.94 2.88
C SER A 62 -2.42 -2.73 3.90
N GLY A 63 -1.21 -3.16 3.57
CA GLY A 63 -0.49 -4.12 4.43
C GLY A 63 -1.21 -5.47 4.53
N ILE A 64 -2.01 -5.86 3.53
CA ILE A 64 -2.94 -7.00 3.65
C ILE A 64 -2.18 -8.32 3.82
N GLN A 65 -1.08 -8.51 3.06
CA GLN A 65 -0.29 -9.73 3.17
C GLN A 65 0.41 -9.80 4.53
N ASP A 66 0.95 -8.68 5.00
CA ASP A 66 1.57 -8.58 6.31
C ASP A 66 0.56 -8.89 7.42
N TRP A 67 -0.67 -8.37 7.33
CA TRP A 67 -1.74 -8.66 8.30
C TRP A 67 -2.20 -10.12 8.28
N PHE A 68 -2.32 -10.73 7.11
CA PHE A 68 -2.69 -12.13 7.00
C PHE A 68 -1.62 -13.02 7.66
N LEU A 69 -0.35 -12.72 7.39
CA LEU A 69 0.77 -13.43 7.98
C LEU A 69 0.89 -13.18 9.49
N SER A 70 0.75 -11.94 9.97
CA SER A 70 0.90 -11.58 11.39
C SER A 70 -0.19 -12.20 12.26
N ARG A 71 -1.45 -12.07 11.83
CA ARG A 71 -2.60 -12.45 12.64
C ARG A 71 -2.98 -13.91 12.50
N PHE A 72 -2.77 -14.50 11.32
CA PHE A 72 -3.26 -15.84 10.99
C PHE A 72 -2.16 -16.85 10.65
N GLY A 73 -0.91 -16.40 10.49
CA GLY A 73 0.21 -17.27 10.08
C GLY A 73 -0.05 -17.95 8.73
N SER A 74 -0.85 -17.33 7.87
CA SER A 74 -1.35 -17.96 6.63
C SER A 74 -1.64 -16.89 5.59
N ARG A 75 -1.52 -17.26 4.31
CA ARG A 75 -2.05 -16.46 3.20
C ARG A 75 -3.56 -16.67 3.05
N ALA A 76 -4.20 -15.87 2.21
CA ALA A 76 -5.63 -16.00 1.91
C ALA A 76 -5.96 -17.35 1.24
N VAL A 77 -5.13 -17.79 0.30
CA VAL A 77 -5.24 -19.07 -0.39
C VAL A 77 -4.41 -20.11 0.36
N VAL A 78 -5.05 -21.18 0.80
CA VAL A 78 -4.40 -22.28 1.56
C VAL A 78 -4.21 -23.55 0.74
N GLY A 79 -4.76 -23.59 -0.48
CA GLY A 79 -4.62 -24.72 -1.38
C GLY A 79 -5.56 -24.63 -2.57
N TRP A 80 -5.62 -25.72 -3.33
CA TRP A 80 -6.44 -25.85 -4.53
C TRP A 80 -7.19 -27.18 -4.50
N GLN A 81 -8.47 -27.16 -4.85
CA GLN A 81 -9.31 -28.35 -4.98
C GLN A 81 -10.11 -28.23 -6.27
N ASP A 82 -10.01 -29.23 -7.15
CA ASP A 82 -10.70 -29.27 -8.45
C ASP A 82 -10.52 -27.98 -9.29
N GLY A 83 -9.29 -27.46 -9.30
CA GLY A 83 -8.94 -26.23 -10.03
C GLY A 83 -9.51 -24.94 -9.41
N LYS A 84 -10.04 -24.98 -8.18
CA LYS A 84 -10.57 -23.82 -7.46
C LYS A 84 -9.73 -23.52 -6.21
N PRO A 85 -9.52 -22.24 -5.87
CA PRO A 85 -8.80 -21.88 -4.67
C PRO A 85 -9.61 -22.24 -3.42
N VAL A 86 -8.93 -22.81 -2.43
CA VAL A 86 -9.44 -23.01 -1.07
C VAL A 86 -8.96 -21.83 -0.23
N TYR A 87 -9.89 -21.10 0.37
CA TYR A 87 -9.58 -19.91 1.16
C TYR A 87 -9.53 -20.19 2.66
N ASN A 88 -8.71 -19.42 3.38
CA ASN A 88 -8.70 -19.45 4.83
C ASN A 88 -10.00 -18.82 5.40
N GLU A 89 -10.84 -19.64 6.02
CA GLU A 89 -12.14 -19.20 6.56
C GLU A 89 -12.02 -18.17 7.68
N LYS A 90 -10.96 -18.22 8.49
CA LYS A 90 -10.73 -17.26 9.57
C LYS A 90 -10.45 -15.86 9.01
N ILE A 91 -9.65 -15.80 7.94
CA ILE A 91 -9.38 -14.53 7.23
C ILE A 91 -10.67 -14.02 6.57
N ALA A 92 -11.43 -14.90 5.93
CA ALA A 92 -12.69 -14.54 5.27
C ALA A 92 -13.69 -13.94 6.28
N LYS A 93 -13.80 -14.56 7.46
CA LYS A 93 -14.63 -14.08 8.56
C LYS A 93 -14.15 -12.72 9.06
N ALA A 94 -12.85 -12.54 9.30
CA ALA A 94 -12.29 -11.29 9.80
C ALA A 94 -12.56 -10.11 8.84
N LEU A 95 -12.37 -10.31 7.53
CA LEU A 95 -12.71 -9.30 6.51
C LEU A 95 -14.20 -8.97 6.50
N SER A 96 -15.05 -10.00 6.58
CA SER A 96 -16.50 -9.83 6.57
C SER A 96 -17.00 -9.09 7.81
N ASP A 97 -16.47 -9.43 9.00
CA ASP A 97 -16.78 -8.76 10.26
C ASP A 97 -16.35 -7.29 10.20
N LEU A 98 -15.13 -7.00 9.69
CA LEU A 98 -14.64 -5.63 9.54
C LEU A 98 -15.49 -4.82 8.55
N TYR A 99 -15.94 -5.43 7.45
CA TYR A 99 -16.88 -4.80 6.52
C TYR A 99 -18.21 -4.46 7.20
N GLN A 100 -18.74 -5.34 8.06
CA GLN A 100 -19.95 -5.03 8.84
C GLN A 100 -19.71 -3.86 9.81
N SER A 101 -18.52 -3.75 10.42
CA SER A 101 -18.16 -2.60 11.26
C SER A 101 -18.17 -1.29 10.47
N VAL A 102 -17.58 -1.27 9.27
CA VAL A 102 -17.62 -0.12 8.35
C VAL A 102 -19.07 0.26 8.00
N LYS A 103 -19.88 -0.73 7.61
CA LYS A 103 -21.28 -0.51 7.23
C LYS A 103 -22.11 0.05 8.39
N LYS A 104 -21.99 -0.54 9.58
CA LYS A 104 -22.68 -0.08 10.78
C LYS A 104 -22.29 1.35 11.14
N ALA A 105 -21.00 1.67 11.07
CA ALA A 105 -20.49 3.01 11.35
C ALA A 105 -21.05 4.05 10.35
N ASP A 106 -21.17 3.70 9.08
CA ASP A 106 -21.75 4.60 8.07
C ASP A 106 -23.24 4.83 8.33
N GLU A 107 -24.01 3.77 8.55
CA GLU A 107 -25.45 3.87 8.83
C GLU A 107 -25.74 4.74 10.07
N GLU A 108 -24.97 4.55 11.14
CA GLU A 108 -25.10 5.33 12.36
C GLU A 108 -24.71 6.80 12.14
N TYR A 109 -23.57 7.04 11.50
CA TYR A 109 -23.08 8.39 11.31
C TYR A 109 -23.89 9.18 10.28
N SER A 110 -24.40 8.53 9.24
CA SER A 110 -25.37 9.11 8.31
C SER A 110 -26.64 9.59 9.02
N ARG A 111 -27.15 8.80 9.97
CA ARG A 111 -28.32 9.17 10.78
C ARG A 111 -28.04 10.42 11.62
N ILE A 112 -26.86 10.49 12.25
CA ILE A 112 -26.44 11.64 13.06
C ILE A 112 -26.34 12.90 12.19
N LEU A 113 -25.79 12.79 10.98
CA LEU A 113 -25.60 13.91 10.06
C LEU A 113 -26.85 14.27 9.25
N GLY A 114 -27.92 13.46 9.31
CA GLY A 114 -29.12 13.66 8.50
C GLY A 114 -28.87 13.53 6.99
N CYS A 115 -27.97 12.63 6.57
CA CYS A 115 -27.64 12.41 5.15
C CYS A 115 -27.83 10.95 4.73
N SER A 116 -27.90 10.70 3.42
CA SER A 116 -28.00 9.34 2.89
C SER A 116 -26.81 8.46 3.31
N PRO A 117 -27.05 7.17 3.61
CA PRO A 117 -25.98 6.17 3.70
C PRO A 117 -25.14 6.14 2.44
N SER A 118 -23.88 5.80 2.59
CA SER A 118 -22.94 5.72 1.49
C SER A 118 -23.26 4.54 0.59
N ARG A 119 -23.34 4.81 -0.71
CA ARG A 119 -23.73 3.82 -1.73
C ARG A 119 -22.71 2.67 -1.85
N LYS A 120 -21.44 2.97 -1.61
CA LYS A 120 -20.32 2.03 -1.51
C LYS A 120 -19.36 2.51 -0.42
N LEU A 121 -18.68 1.56 0.20
CA LEU A 121 -17.99 1.77 1.48
C LEU A 121 -16.50 1.45 1.40
N THR A 122 -16.13 0.34 0.77
CA THR A 122 -14.82 -0.29 0.93
C THR A 122 -14.16 -0.52 -0.42
N THR A 123 -12.83 -0.52 -0.43
CA THR A 123 -12.02 -0.75 -1.64
C THR A 123 -10.69 -1.41 -1.26
N VAL A 124 -9.88 -1.77 -2.24
CA VAL A 124 -8.44 -2.01 -2.04
C VAL A 124 -7.68 -1.18 -3.05
N LYS A 125 -6.73 -0.37 -2.57
CA LYS A 125 -5.82 0.44 -3.38
C LYS A 125 -4.38 0.12 -2.98
N PRO A 126 -3.47 -0.13 -3.93
CA PRO A 126 -2.05 -0.23 -3.66
C PRO A 126 -1.47 1.19 -3.59
N SER A 127 -1.40 1.76 -2.39
CA SER A 127 -0.91 3.12 -2.17
C SER A 127 0.59 3.12 -1.87
N GLY A 128 1.41 3.09 -2.91
CA GLY A 128 2.86 2.90 -2.77
C GLY A 128 3.56 3.90 -1.83
N THR A 129 3.25 5.20 -1.93
CA THR A 129 3.89 6.22 -1.07
C THR A 129 3.44 6.11 0.39
N VAL A 130 2.15 5.91 0.65
CA VAL A 130 1.60 5.82 2.02
C VAL A 130 2.05 4.52 2.69
N ALA A 131 2.07 3.41 1.95
CA ALA A 131 2.54 2.13 2.46
C ALA A 131 4.04 2.15 2.82
N LYS A 132 4.87 2.90 2.08
CA LYS A 132 6.29 3.11 2.42
C LYS A 132 6.48 3.82 3.75
N LEU A 133 5.67 4.84 4.05
CA LEU A 133 5.70 5.52 5.35
C LEU A 133 5.42 4.54 6.51
N ALA A 134 4.47 3.64 6.29
CA ALA A 134 4.07 2.63 7.25
C ALA A 134 4.96 1.38 7.26
N GLY A 135 5.93 1.25 6.33
CA GLY A 135 6.74 0.05 6.17
C GLY A 135 5.95 -1.21 5.78
N ALA A 136 4.78 -1.06 5.14
CA ALA A 136 3.83 -2.14 4.88
C ALA A 136 3.75 -2.53 3.38
N SER A 137 3.20 -3.72 3.10
CA SER A 137 2.90 -4.19 1.75
C SER A 137 1.84 -3.29 1.09
N GLU A 138 1.97 -3.06 -0.22
CA GLU A 138 1.13 -2.11 -0.96
C GLU A 138 -0.24 -2.72 -1.30
N GLY A 139 -1.32 -2.35 -0.60
CA GLY A 139 -2.64 -2.93 -0.83
C GLY A 139 -2.64 -4.43 -0.57
N MET A 140 -2.92 -5.23 -1.63
CA MET A 140 -2.87 -6.70 -1.60
C MET A 140 -1.58 -7.30 -2.18
N HIS A 141 -0.63 -6.47 -2.61
CA HIS A 141 0.58 -6.95 -3.27
C HIS A 141 1.47 -7.73 -2.32
N PHE A 142 2.12 -8.77 -2.85
CA PHE A 142 3.17 -9.49 -2.16
C PHE A 142 4.43 -8.65 -2.08
N GLN A 143 5.23 -8.88 -1.04
CA GLN A 143 6.50 -8.21 -0.86
C GLN A 143 7.51 -8.65 -1.93
N TRP A 144 8.44 -7.77 -2.29
CA TRP A 144 9.39 -8.05 -3.38
C TRP A 144 10.28 -9.26 -3.10
N ALA A 145 10.80 -9.37 -1.87
CA ALA A 145 11.62 -10.48 -1.40
C ALA A 145 11.62 -10.51 0.14
N LYS A 146 12.16 -11.59 0.73
CA LYS A 146 12.35 -11.70 2.20
C LYS A 146 13.28 -10.62 2.75
N ARG A 147 14.30 -10.25 1.99
CA ARG A 147 15.27 -9.18 2.29
C ARG A 147 15.63 -8.51 0.97
N PHE A 148 15.56 -7.19 0.91
CA PHE A 148 15.91 -6.45 -0.31
C PHE A 148 16.46 -5.07 0.01
N ILE A 149 17.19 -4.51 -0.95
CA ILE A 149 17.56 -3.10 -0.98
C ILE A 149 16.45 -2.34 -1.68
N GLN A 150 15.96 -1.28 -1.05
CA GLN A 150 15.12 -0.28 -1.71
C GLN A 150 15.94 0.98 -1.99
N ARG A 151 16.03 1.38 -3.26
CA ARG A 151 16.74 2.59 -3.66
C ARG A 151 15.80 3.77 -3.74
N ILE A 152 16.17 4.89 -3.11
CA ILE A 152 15.51 6.18 -3.26
C ILE A 152 16.49 7.14 -3.93
N ARG A 153 15.97 7.93 -4.86
CA ARG A 153 16.75 8.92 -5.61
C ARG A 153 16.49 10.31 -5.05
N PHE A 154 17.56 11.00 -4.72
CA PHE A 154 17.58 12.36 -4.20
C PHE A 154 18.30 13.27 -5.18
N GLN A 155 17.95 14.55 -5.18
CA GLN A 155 18.80 15.54 -5.83
C GLN A 155 20.17 15.58 -5.13
N ASP A 156 21.25 15.78 -5.87
CA ASP A 156 22.62 15.76 -5.31
C ASP A 156 22.87 16.83 -4.24
N GLN A 157 22.12 17.93 -4.26
CA GLN A 157 22.16 19.01 -3.26
C GLN A 157 21.11 18.85 -2.14
N ASP A 158 20.36 17.76 -2.08
CA ASP A 158 19.38 17.55 -1.01
C ASP A 158 20.12 17.35 0.33
N PRO A 159 19.80 18.14 1.38
CA PRO A 159 20.50 18.04 2.67
C PRO A 159 20.37 16.65 3.32
N LEU A 160 19.32 15.88 3.00
CA LEU A 160 19.17 14.51 3.47
C LEU A 160 20.27 13.59 2.96
N VAL A 161 20.88 13.86 1.80
CA VAL A 161 21.94 13.01 1.24
C VAL A 161 23.17 13.00 2.15
N ALA A 162 23.55 14.17 2.69
CA ALA A 162 24.66 14.29 3.63
C ALA A 162 24.36 13.54 4.93
N VAL A 163 23.19 13.79 5.51
CA VAL A 163 22.77 13.16 6.77
C VAL A 163 22.67 11.63 6.63
N LEU A 164 22.06 11.13 5.56
CA LEU A 164 21.97 9.68 5.30
C LEU A 164 23.35 9.05 5.15
N LYS A 165 24.29 9.73 4.49
CA LYS A 165 25.66 9.26 4.36
C LYS A 165 26.38 9.18 5.72
N GLU A 166 26.18 10.19 6.58
CA GLU A 166 26.74 10.22 7.93
C GLU A 166 26.13 9.15 8.84
N CYS A 167 24.84 8.86 8.68
CA CYS A 167 24.15 7.76 9.36
C CYS A 167 24.58 6.36 8.86
N GLY A 168 25.47 6.28 7.86
CA GLY A 168 26.02 5.02 7.38
C GLY A 168 25.29 4.37 6.20
N TYR A 169 24.28 5.04 5.62
CA TYR A 169 23.63 4.53 4.41
C TYR A 169 24.57 4.58 3.20
N LYS A 170 24.50 3.56 2.34
CA LYS A 170 25.25 3.57 1.08
C LYS A 170 24.64 4.58 0.12
N VAL A 171 25.46 5.54 -0.31
CA VAL A 171 25.10 6.60 -1.26
C VAL A 171 26.00 6.51 -2.49
N GLU A 172 25.42 6.44 -3.68
CA GLU A 172 26.14 6.39 -4.95
C GLU A 172 25.48 7.31 -6.00
N PRO A 173 26.22 7.85 -6.99
CA PRO A 173 25.60 8.62 -8.07
C PRO A 173 24.58 7.79 -8.88
N ASP A 174 23.46 8.40 -9.30
CA ASP A 174 22.53 7.77 -10.24
C ASP A 174 23.18 7.69 -11.62
N ILE A 175 23.22 6.50 -12.20
CA ILE A 175 23.86 6.28 -13.52
C ILE A 175 22.98 6.75 -14.67
N TYR A 176 21.69 6.99 -14.41
CA TYR A 176 20.69 7.34 -15.42
C TYR A 176 20.44 8.85 -15.50
N ASN A 177 20.50 9.57 -14.36
CA ASN A 177 20.29 11.00 -14.29
C ASN A 177 21.47 11.71 -13.63
N LYS A 178 21.91 12.79 -14.27
CA LYS A 178 22.88 13.72 -13.68
C LYS A 178 22.23 14.44 -12.49
N HIS A 179 23.05 14.93 -11.56
CA HIS A 179 22.60 15.65 -10.35
C HIS A 179 21.67 14.87 -9.43
N THR A 180 21.78 13.54 -9.46
CA THR A 180 20.95 12.63 -8.66
C THR A 180 21.84 11.65 -7.93
N MET A 181 21.52 11.39 -6.66
CA MET A 181 22.17 10.40 -5.81
C MET A 181 21.16 9.30 -5.47
N CYS A 182 21.62 8.05 -5.50
CA CYS A 182 20.89 6.87 -5.07
C CYS A 182 21.31 6.51 -3.65
N VAL A 183 20.35 6.42 -2.74
CA VAL A 183 20.56 5.92 -1.38
C VAL A 183 19.92 4.54 -1.25
N GLU A 184 20.67 3.59 -0.69
CA GLU A 184 20.25 2.21 -0.48
C GLU A 184 19.70 1.98 0.93
N PHE A 185 18.44 1.55 1.03
CA PHE A 185 17.78 1.22 2.29
C PHE A 185 17.60 -0.30 2.41
N PRO A 186 18.22 -0.98 3.38
CA PRO A 186 17.99 -2.40 3.63
C PRO A 186 16.61 -2.62 4.26
N VAL A 187 15.76 -3.42 3.63
CA VAL A 187 14.37 -3.70 4.07
C VAL A 187 14.18 -5.20 4.33
N LYS A 188 13.62 -5.52 5.49
CA LYS A 188 13.09 -6.85 5.84
C LYS A 188 11.59 -6.71 6.11
N PRO A 189 10.72 -7.23 5.24
CA PRO A 189 9.29 -7.16 5.44
C PRO A 189 8.83 -7.93 6.68
N PHE A 190 7.64 -7.57 7.15
CA PHE A 190 6.96 -8.34 8.18
C PHE A 190 6.78 -9.80 7.74
N GLY A 191 7.02 -10.74 8.66
CA GLY A 191 6.81 -12.17 8.42
C GLY A 191 7.78 -12.79 7.41
N ALA A 192 8.87 -12.10 7.03
CA ALA A 192 9.86 -12.61 6.08
C ALA A 192 10.46 -13.99 6.46
N ASP A 193 10.49 -14.30 7.75
CA ASP A 193 11.01 -15.57 8.28
C ASP A 193 9.92 -16.66 8.42
N LEU A 194 8.65 -16.35 8.14
CA LEU A 194 7.58 -17.34 8.13
C LEU A 194 7.67 -18.22 6.88
N ASP A 195 7.44 -19.52 7.04
CA ASP A 195 7.39 -20.47 5.92
C ASP A 195 6.26 -20.15 4.93
N THR A 196 5.21 -19.49 5.40
CA THR A 196 4.07 -19.06 4.58
C THR A 196 4.33 -17.75 3.83
N PHE A 197 5.46 -17.08 4.05
CA PHE A 197 5.84 -15.90 3.29
C PHE A 197 6.09 -16.26 1.82
N ALA A 198 5.60 -15.44 0.90
CA ALA A 198 5.85 -15.59 -0.52
C ALA A 198 6.23 -14.24 -1.13
N SER A 199 7.26 -14.25 -1.98
CA SER A 199 7.68 -13.07 -2.71
C SER A 199 6.82 -12.86 -3.95
N ALA A 200 6.72 -11.64 -4.46
CA ALA A 200 5.97 -11.31 -5.66
C ALA A 200 6.39 -12.13 -6.90
N GLY A 201 7.66 -12.55 -6.96
CA GLY A 201 8.17 -13.41 -8.04
C GLY A 201 7.85 -14.90 -7.88
N ASP A 202 7.48 -15.35 -6.69
CA ASP A 202 7.19 -16.76 -6.39
C ASP A 202 5.69 -17.09 -6.43
N VAL A 203 4.83 -16.07 -6.34
CA VAL A 203 3.37 -16.27 -6.33
C VAL A 203 2.82 -16.32 -7.76
N SER A 204 2.22 -17.44 -8.11
CA SER A 204 1.55 -17.63 -9.41
C SER A 204 0.46 -16.59 -9.68
N ALA A 205 0.24 -16.26 -10.95
CA ALA A 205 -0.85 -15.37 -11.39
C ALA A 205 -2.22 -15.88 -10.94
N SER A 206 -2.40 -17.22 -10.89
CA SER A 206 -3.60 -17.88 -10.39
C SER A 206 -3.89 -17.56 -8.91
N GLU A 207 -2.87 -17.62 -8.04
CA GLU A 207 -3.00 -17.28 -6.62
C GLU A 207 -3.21 -15.78 -6.39
N GLN A 208 -2.58 -14.93 -7.19
CA GLN A 208 -2.80 -13.49 -7.17
C GLN A 208 -4.25 -13.14 -7.55
N LEU A 209 -4.79 -13.73 -8.62
CA LEU A 209 -6.18 -13.53 -9.05
C LEU A 209 -7.18 -14.12 -8.05
N ALA A 210 -6.88 -15.26 -7.44
CA ALA A 210 -7.67 -15.84 -6.36
C ALA A 210 -7.75 -14.86 -5.17
N THR A 211 -6.61 -14.28 -4.79
CA THR A 211 -6.54 -13.27 -3.72
C THR A 211 -7.32 -12.01 -4.08
N GLN A 212 -7.25 -11.55 -5.33
CA GLN A 212 -8.03 -10.42 -5.81
C GLN A 212 -9.54 -10.70 -5.71
N ALA A 213 -9.99 -11.87 -6.16
CA ALA A 213 -11.38 -12.30 -6.08
C ALA A 213 -11.85 -12.49 -4.63
N PHE A 214 -10.99 -12.99 -3.75
CA PHE A 214 -11.24 -13.13 -2.33
C PHE A 214 -11.55 -11.78 -1.67
N LEU A 215 -10.68 -10.78 -1.89
CA LEU A 215 -10.89 -9.43 -1.37
C LEU A 215 -12.11 -8.75 -2.01
N GLN A 216 -12.36 -9.01 -3.29
CA GLN A 216 -13.55 -8.48 -3.98
C GLN A 216 -14.85 -9.04 -3.40
N ARG A 217 -14.82 -10.27 -2.87
CA ARG A 217 -15.97 -10.96 -2.28
C ARG A 217 -16.21 -10.58 -0.82
N TYR A 218 -15.17 -10.62 0.01
CA TYR A 218 -15.32 -10.54 1.46
C TYR A 218 -15.06 -9.15 2.05
N TRP A 219 -14.48 -8.24 1.27
CA TRP A 219 -14.14 -6.89 1.74
C TRP A 219 -14.70 -5.79 0.86
N SER A 220 -14.36 -5.77 -0.42
CA SER A 220 -14.56 -4.58 -1.27
C SER A 220 -15.91 -4.58 -1.98
N ASP A 221 -16.74 -3.57 -1.71
CA ASP A 221 -17.95 -3.31 -2.50
C ASP A 221 -17.70 -2.34 -3.68
N ASN A 222 -16.61 -1.55 -3.67
CA ASN A 222 -16.00 -0.92 -4.85
C ASN A 222 -15.15 -1.97 -5.62
N ALA A 223 -13.94 -1.64 -6.06
CA ALA A 223 -13.05 -2.55 -6.80
C ALA A 223 -11.79 -2.87 -6.00
N VAL A 224 -11.14 -3.98 -6.36
CA VAL A 224 -9.82 -4.35 -5.84
C VAL A 224 -8.78 -3.99 -6.90
N SER A 225 -8.01 -2.94 -6.64
CA SER A 225 -6.91 -2.54 -7.51
C SER A 225 -5.66 -3.34 -7.16
N CYS A 226 -5.11 -4.04 -8.15
CA CYS A 226 -3.81 -4.67 -8.08
C CYS A 226 -3.28 -4.90 -9.50
N THR A 227 -1.97 -4.78 -9.66
CA THR A 227 -1.26 -5.39 -10.78
C THR A 227 -0.98 -6.85 -10.45
N VAL A 228 -1.49 -7.77 -11.24
CA VAL A 228 -1.15 -9.19 -11.20
C VAL A 228 0.08 -9.41 -12.06
N THR A 229 1.13 -9.95 -11.46
CA THR A 229 2.34 -10.31 -12.19
C THR A 229 2.29 -11.76 -12.67
N PHE A 230 2.87 -12.04 -13.82
CA PHE A 230 2.97 -13.41 -14.35
C PHE A 230 4.33 -13.65 -15.00
N ARG A 231 4.86 -14.85 -14.86
CA ARG A 231 6.07 -15.27 -15.59
C ARG A 231 5.71 -15.70 -17.01
N LYS A 232 6.70 -15.72 -17.92
CA LYS A 232 6.48 -16.05 -19.33
C LYS A 232 5.84 -17.43 -19.51
N GLU A 233 6.18 -18.36 -18.63
CA GLU A 233 5.66 -19.74 -18.65
C GLU A 233 4.17 -19.82 -18.31
N GLU A 234 3.61 -18.79 -17.65
CA GLU A 234 2.18 -18.72 -17.31
C GLU A 234 1.33 -18.11 -18.45
N GLU A 235 1.95 -17.47 -19.45
CA GLU A 235 1.28 -16.66 -20.47
C GLU A 235 0.18 -17.42 -21.22
N GLU A 236 0.47 -18.66 -21.65
CA GLU A 236 -0.50 -19.50 -22.37
C GLU A 236 -1.72 -19.88 -21.52
N SER A 237 -1.58 -19.92 -20.19
CA SER A 237 -2.65 -20.28 -19.27
C SER A 237 -3.57 -19.11 -18.88
N LEU A 238 -3.11 -17.86 -19.09
CA LEU A 238 -3.82 -16.65 -18.65
C LEU A 238 -5.25 -16.53 -19.19
N PRO A 239 -5.57 -16.79 -20.48
CA PRO A 239 -6.94 -16.66 -20.98
C PRO A 239 -7.94 -17.55 -20.23
N SER A 240 -7.51 -18.78 -19.88
CA SER A 240 -8.33 -19.73 -19.12
C SER A 240 -8.51 -19.27 -17.67
N ILE A 241 -7.42 -18.84 -17.02
CA ILE A 241 -7.46 -18.34 -15.65
C ILE A 241 -8.37 -17.11 -15.54
N LEU A 242 -8.22 -16.13 -16.45
CA LEU A 242 -9.06 -14.93 -16.48
C LEU A 242 -10.54 -15.26 -16.67
N SER A 243 -10.85 -16.22 -17.55
CA SER A 243 -12.22 -16.70 -17.78
C SER A 243 -12.84 -17.29 -16.51
N ALA A 244 -12.06 -17.99 -15.67
CA ALA A 244 -12.54 -18.56 -14.41
C ALA A 244 -12.91 -17.49 -13.34
N TYR A 245 -12.39 -16.27 -13.49
CA TYR A 245 -12.67 -15.13 -12.62
C TYR A 245 -13.62 -14.09 -13.23
N ALA A 246 -14.11 -14.32 -14.45
CA ALA A 246 -15.15 -13.51 -15.06
C ALA A 246 -16.39 -13.43 -14.14
N GLY A 247 -16.90 -12.22 -13.92
CA GLY A 247 -18.01 -11.96 -13.00
C GLY A 247 -17.66 -11.98 -11.50
N LYS A 248 -16.44 -12.37 -11.12
CA LYS A 248 -15.96 -12.31 -9.72
C LYS A 248 -15.08 -11.10 -9.45
N ILE A 249 -14.35 -10.63 -10.47
CA ILE A 249 -13.43 -9.49 -10.41
C ILE A 249 -13.99 -8.36 -11.28
N LYS A 250 -14.02 -7.12 -10.76
CA LYS A 250 -14.58 -5.95 -11.48
C LYS A 250 -13.61 -5.31 -12.46
N SER A 251 -12.32 -5.36 -12.16
CA SER A 251 -11.23 -4.80 -12.96
C SER A 251 -9.96 -5.57 -12.66
N THR A 252 -9.14 -5.86 -13.64
CA THR A 252 -7.83 -6.49 -13.43
C THR A 252 -6.79 -5.85 -14.34
N SER A 253 -5.55 -5.85 -13.88
CA SER A 253 -4.38 -5.34 -14.60
C SER A 253 -3.30 -6.41 -14.51
N LEU A 254 -2.70 -6.77 -15.65
CA LEU A 254 -1.66 -7.78 -15.73
C LEU A 254 -0.38 -7.15 -16.24
N LEU A 255 0.74 -7.55 -15.67
CA LEU A 255 2.07 -7.14 -16.12
C LEU A 255 3.01 -8.34 -16.08
N GLN A 256 3.77 -8.56 -17.15
CA GLN A 256 4.76 -9.63 -17.14
C GLN A 256 5.86 -9.31 -16.12
N TYR A 257 6.17 -10.29 -15.28
CA TYR A 257 7.27 -10.21 -14.33
C TYR A 257 8.60 -10.39 -15.07
N VAL A 258 9.51 -9.45 -14.90
CA VAL A 258 10.85 -9.49 -15.50
C VAL A 258 11.88 -9.40 -14.38
N ASP A 259 12.74 -10.42 -14.28
CA ASP A 259 13.84 -10.46 -13.33
C ASP A 259 15.01 -9.59 -13.81
N GLY A 260 15.16 -8.42 -13.19
CA GLY A 260 16.31 -7.53 -13.43
C GLY A 260 16.33 -6.89 -14.82
N GLY A 261 17.35 -6.05 -15.05
CA GLY A 261 17.53 -5.35 -16.32
C GLY A 261 18.14 -3.95 -16.17
N TYR A 262 18.11 -3.40 -14.96
CA TYR A 262 18.74 -2.12 -14.63
C TYR A 262 19.94 -2.35 -13.70
N ALA A 263 21.00 -1.59 -13.88
CA ALA A 263 22.17 -1.65 -13.01
C ALA A 263 21.88 -1.04 -11.62
N GLN A 264 20.94 -0.09 -11.53
CA GLN A 264 20.41 0.44 -10.27
C GLN A 264 18.91 0.14 -10.15
N MET A 265 18.58 -1.11 -9.84
CA MET A 265 17.18 -1.53 -9.61
C MET A 265 16.58 -0.80 -8.40
N PRO A 266 15.33 -0.31 -8.47
CA PRO A 266 14.65 0.30 -7.34
C PRO A 266 14.44 -0.65 -6.15
N LYS A 267 14.26 -1.95 -6.44
CA LYS A 267 14.21 -3.03 -5.45
C LYS A 267 15.15 -4.15 -5.91
N GLU A 268 16.11 -4.55 -5.07
CA GLU A 268 17.09 -5.60 -5.35
C GLU A 268 17.05 -6.63 -4.24
N ALA A 269 16.76 -7.90 -4.56
CA ALA A 269 16.76 -8.97 -3.57
C ALA A 269 18.19 -9.23 -3.07
N ILE A 270 18.35 -9.41 -1.75
CA ILE A 270 19.65 -9.67 -1.11
C ILE A 270 19.56 -10.85 -0.14
N GLY A 271 20.71 -11.47 0.13
CA GLY A 271 20.86 -12.49 1.16
C GLY A 271 20.84 -11.91 2.57
N GLU A 272 20.75 -12.80 3.56
CA GLU A 272 20.76 -12.46 4.99
C GLU A 272 22.05 -11.76 5.42
N GLU A 273 23.21 -12.34 5.09
CA GLU A 273 24.51 -11.78 5.43
C GLU A 273 24.69 -10.33 4.92
N LYS A 274 24.25 -10.06 3.68
CA LYS A 274 24.32 -8.71 3.10
C LYS A 274 23.35 -7.75 3.80
N TYR A 275 22.15 -8.21 4.14
CA TYR A 275 21.18 -7.40 4.88
C TYR A 275 21.71 -7.01 6.26
N GLU A 276 22.25 -7.98 7.00
CA GLU A 276 22.82 -7.76 8.34
C GLU A 276 24.02 -6.81 8.29
N ALA A 277 24.95 -7.01 7.36
CA ALA A 277 26.08 -6.11 7.18
C ALA A 277 25.65 -4.67 6.85
N MET A 278 24.58 -4.48 6.07
CA MET A 278 24.04 -3.15 5.79
C MET A 278 23.34 -2.53 7.00
N GLN A 279 22.65 -3.33 7.82
CA GLN A 279 22.04 -2.86 9.06
C GLN A 279 23.10 -2.45 10.09
N GLU A 280 24.17 -3.23 10.23
CA GLU A 280 25.29 -2.91 11.13
C GLU A 280 26.05 -1.64 10.72
N ALA A 281 26.09 -1.35 9.42
CA ALA A 281 26.70 -0.11 8.91
C ALA A 281 25.88 1.14 9.26
N ILE A 282 24.56 1.02 9.47
CA ILE A 282 23.70 2.13 9.84
C ILE A 282 23.89 2.44 11.32
N CYS A 283 24.53 3.57 11.63
CA CYS A 283 25.03 3.89 12.96
C CYS A 283 24.19 4.92 13.73
N ALA A 284 23.23 5.57 13.07
CA ALA A 284 22.38 6.60 13.66
C ALA A 284 20.98 6.63 13.04
N ASP A 285 20.02 7.18 13.79
CA ASP A 285 18.68 7.47 13.29
C ASP A 285 18.69 8.74 12.42
N PRO A 286 18.35 8.66 11.13
CA PRO A 286 18.38 9.82 10.25
C PRO A 286 17.36 10.90 10.62
N GLU A 287 16.25 10.58 11.29
CA GLU A 287 15.29 11.61 11.73
C GLU A 287 15.89 12.49 12.82
N ALA A 288 16.49 11.87 13.83
CA ALA A 288 17.20 12.58 14.90
C ALA A 288 18.38 13.39 14.36
N ALA A 289 19.23 12.77 13.53
CA ALA A 289 20.41 13.43 12.94
C ALA A 289 20.03 14.62 12.05
N PHE A 290 18.92 14.52 11.31
CA PHE A 290 18.42 15.64 10.50
C PHE A 290 17.84 16.77 11.38
N GLY A 291 17.19 16.42 12.49
CA GLY A 291 16.69 17.38 13.47
C GLY A 291 17.80 18.28 14.02
N ASP A 292 18.89 17.67 14.47
CA ASP A 292 20.07 18.38 15.00
C ASP A 292 20.71 19.27 13.92
N ALA A 293 20.89 18.75 12.70
CA ALA A 293 21.46 19.51 11.58
C ALA A 293 20.59 20.71 11.16
N ARG A 294 19.26 20.60 11.28
CA ARG A 294 18.34 21.70 10.97
C ARG A 294 18.46 22.84 11.98
N GLU A 295 18.58 22.52 13.27
CA GLU A 295 18.75 23.53 14.33
C GLU A 295 20.08 24.28 14.20
N GLU A 296 21.15 23.59 13.80
CA GLU A 296 22.49 24.18 13.67
C GLU A 296 22.69 24.99 12.37
N ALA A 297 22.09 24.56 11.25
CA ALA A 297 22.46 25.07 9.92
C ALA A 297 21.31 25.71 9.11
N GLN A 298 20.12 25.91 9.68
CA GLN A 298 18.93 26.44 8.96
C GLN A 298 18.59 25.63 7.68
N LEU A 299 18.89 24.34 7.67
CA LEU A 299 18.61 23.47 6.52
C LEU A 299 17.09 23.21 6.42
N GLU A 300 16.47 23.66 5.34
CA GLU A 300 15.05 23.38 5.06
C GLU A 300 14.89 22.55 3.78
N ILE A 301 14.18 21.43 3.88
CA ILE A 301 13.78 20.59 2.72
C ILE A 301 12.79 21.36 1.84
N VAL A 302 11.92 22.16 2.47
CA VAL A 302 11.02 23.13 1.83
C VAL A 302 10.98 24.36 2.75
N GLY A 303 11.33 25.53 2.23
CA GLY A 303 11.34 26.73 3.06
C GLY A 303 9.93 27.20 3.40
N GLN A 304 9.65 27.66 4.62
CA GLN A 304 8.33 28.27 4.91
C GLN A 304 8.04 29.48 3.99
N SER A 305 9.08 30.15 3.50
CA SER A 305 9.02 31.21 2.48
C SER A 305 8.55 30.72 1.11
N ASP A 306 8.79 29.45 0.77
CA ASP A 306 8.42 28.85 -0.51
C ASP A 306 6.90 28.64 -0.65
N CYS A 307 6.17 28.56 0.47
CA CYS A 307 4.72 28.43 0.50
C CYS A 307 3.98 29.78 0.55
N ALA A 308 4.68 30.90 0.77
CA ALA A 308 4.07 32.22 0.94
C ALA A 308 3.35 32.71 -0.34
N GLY A 309 3.74 32.20 -1.51
CA GLY A 309 3.15 32.56 -2.81
C GLY A 309 2.01 31.64 -3.28
N GLY A 310 1.65 30.59 -2.53
CA GLY A 310 0.61 29.63 -2.93
C GLY A 310 0.98 28.73 -4.12
N ALA A 311 2.23 28.77 -4.60
CA ALA A 311 2.76 27.91 -5.64
C ALA A 311 4.07 27.28 -5.15
N CYS A 312 4.27 25.98 -5.44
CA CYS A 312 5.56 25.34 -5.17
C CYS A 312 6.63 25.96 -6.09
N PRO A 313 7.79 26.39 -5.56
CA PRO A 313 8.86 26.91 -6.39
C PRO A 313 9.38 25.82 -7.33
N VAL A 314 9.69 26.20 -8.56
CA VAL A 314 10.42 25.33 -9.49
C VAL A 314 11.89 25.47 -9.12
N ARG A 315 12.50 24.38 -8.62
CA ARG A 315 13.95 24.26 -8.38
C ARG A 315 14.54 23.23 -9.32
#